data_AF-F0GHH5-F1
#
_entry.id   AF-F0GHH5-F1
#
_cell.length_a   1.000
_cell.length_b   1.000
_cell.length_c   1.000
_cell.angle_alpha   90.00
_cell.angle_beta   90.00
_cell.angle_gamma   90.00
#
_symmetry.space_group_name_H-M   'P 1'
#
loop_
_entity.id
_entity.type
_entity.pdbx_description
1 polymer ?
#
loop_
_entity_poly.entity_id
_entity_poly.type
_entity_poly.pdbx_seq_one_letter_code
_entity_poly.pdbx_strand_id
1 'polypeptide(L)' 'GAPFMMLQACLGVSVDAARHEVRVERPALPEGVDWLRIDELRVGDESVSLTFRRVDGQVVAAAEPGRVKVVAVL' A
#
# COMPACT_ATOMS: atom_id res chain seq x y z
N GLY A 1 4.40 6.87 -14.54
CA GLY A 1 3.27 5.97 -14.80
C GLY A 1 3.61 4.51 -14.53
N ALA A 2 4.64 3.95 -15.17
CA ALA A 2 4.92 2.51 -15.13
C ALA A 2 5.33 1.92 -13.75
N PRO A 3 6.17 2.57 -12.92
CA PRO A 3 6.57 2.00 -11.63
C PRO A 3 5.38 1.86 -10.68
N PHE A 4 4.50 2.86 -10.65
CA PHE A 4 3.30 2.83 -9.81
C PHE A 4 2.30 1.76 -10.25
N MET A 5 2.10 1.56 -11.56
CA MET A 5 1.23 0.48 -12.05
C MET A 5 1.76 -0.91 -11.68
N MET A 6 3.08 -1.12 -11.73
CA MET A 6 3.71 -2.36 -11.26
C MET A 6 3.54 -2.55 -9.75
N LEU A 7 3.68 -1.47 -8.96
CA LEU A 7 3.44 -1.50 -7.52
C LEU A 7 1.98 -1.81 -7.19
N GLN A 8 1.01 -1.22 -7.89
CA GLN A 8 -0.41 -1.54 -7.69
C GLN A 8 -0.71 -3.01 -7.98
N ALA A 9 -0.15 -3.56 -9.06
CA ALA A 9 -0.36 -4.94 -9.45
C ALA A 9 0.25 -5.94 -8.46
N CYS A 10 1.44 -5.65 -7.91
CA CYS A 10 2.08 -6.54 -6.93
C CYS A 10 1.50 -6.38 -5.52
N LEU A 11 1.28 -5.16 -5.05
CA LEU A 11 0.93 -4.88 -3.66
C LEU A 11 -0.58 -4.89 -3.39
N GLY A 12 -1.40 -5.00 -4.44
CA GLY A 12 -2.86 -5.00 -4.31
C GLY A 12 -3.41 -3.69 -3.74
N VAL A 13 -2.77 -2.57 -4.06
CA VAL A 13 -3.12 -1.24 -3.55
C VAL A 13 -4.12 -0.55 -4.47
N SER A 14 -5.26 -0.16 -3.90
CA SER A 14 -6.28 0.66 -4.56
C SER A 14 -6.57 1.91 -3.74
N VAL A 15 -6.75 3.05 -4.42
CA VAL A 15 -7.00 4.35 -3.78
C VAL A 15 -8.43 4.80 -4.07
N ASP A 16 -9.21 5.03 -3.02
CA ASP A 16 -10.51 5.72 -3.08
C ASP A 16 -10.33 7.13 -2.50
N ALA A 17 -10.00 8.07 -3.40
CA ALA A 17 -9.74 9.46 -3.03
C ALA A 17 -10.98 10.19 -2.48
N ALA A 18 -12.19 9.78 -2.86
CA ALA A 18 -13.42 10.41 -2.39
C ALA A 18 -13.73 10.05 -0.93
N ARG A 19 -13.24 8.89 -0.46
CA ARG A 19 -13.41 8.40 0.92
C ARG A 19 -12.16 8.56 1.78
N HIS A 20 -11.10 9.15 1.25
CA HIS A 20 -9.78 9.18 1.89
C HIS A 20 -9.32 7.78 2.36
N GLU A 21 -9.53 6.77 1.51
CA GLU A 21 -9.28 5.37 1.85
C GLU A 21 -8.26 4.72 0.90
N VAL A 22 -7.32 3.97 1.48
CA VAL A 22 -6.47 3.03 0.75
C VAL A 22 -6.87 1.61 1.12
N ARG A 23 -7.11 0.79 0.10
CA ARG A 23 -7.39 -0.64 0.25
C ARG A 23 -6.16 -1.44 -0.12
N VAL A 24 -5.84 -2.41 0.72
CA VAL A 24 -4.77 -3.39 0.50
C VAL A 24 -5.41 -4.77 0.45
N GLU A 25 -5.34 -5.42 -0.69
CA GLU A 25 -5.92 -6.75 -0.93
C GLU A 25 -4.81 -7.72 -1.35
N ARG A 26 -4.63 -8.82 -0.60
CA ARG A 26 -3.64 -9.88 -0.89
C ARG A 26 -2.28 -9.34 -1.37
N PRO A 27 -1.59 -8.49 -0.58
CA PRO A 27 -0.35 -7.86 -1.01
C PRO A 27 0.72 -8.91 -1.29
N ALA A 28 1.51 -8.69 -2.35
CA ALA A 28 2.67 -9.51 -2.68
C ALA A 28 3.90 -8.62 -2.95
N LEU A 29 5.04 -9.02 -2.41
CA LEU A 29 6.33 -8.41 -2.72
C LEU A 29 6.98 -9.19 -3.87
N PRO A 30 7.63 -8.50 -4.82
CA PRO A 30 8.42 -9.17 -5.85
C PRO A 30 9.46 -10.13 -5.25
N GLU A 31 9.89 -11.12 -6.04
CA GLU A 31 10.93 -12.04 -5.63
C GLU A 31 12.23 -11.29 -5.29
N GLY A 32 12.91 -11.71 -4.22
CA GLY A 32 14.12 -11.04 -3.73
C GLY A 32 13.90 -9.69 -3.03
N VAL A 33 12.65 -9.25 -2.86
CA VAL A 33 12.31 -8.02 -2.13
C VAL A 33 11.73 -8.38 -0.76
N ASP A 34 12.43 -7.97 0.30
CA ASP A 34 12.03 -8.19 1.70
C ASP A 34 11.06 -7.11 2.20
N TRP A 35 11.21 -5.89 1.69
CA TRP A 35 10.35 -4.77 2.04
C TRP A 35 10.24 -3.75 0.91
N LEU A 36 9.15 -3.00 0.93
CA LEU A 36 8.93 -1.87 0.03
C LEU A 36 8.20 -0.75 0.79
N ARG A 37 8.57 0.49 0.51
CA ARG A 37 7.91 1.67 1.05
C ARG A 37 7.36 2.54 -0.07
N ILE A 38 6.12 3.01 0.13
CA ILE A 38 5.50 4.05 -0.68
C ILE A 38 5.40 5.29 0.20
N ASP A 39 6.20 6.29 -0.11
CA ASP A 39 6.18 7.58 0.57
C ASP A 39 5.14 8.52 -0.05
N GLU A 40 4.43 9.27 0.80
CA GLU A 40 3.54 10.36 0.39
C GLU A 40 2.54 9.97 -0.71
N LEU A 41 1.92 8.78 -0.59
CA LEU A 41 0.85 8.36 -1.49
C LEU A 41 -0.33 9.32 -1.33
N ARG A 42 -0.55 10.14 -2.36
CA ARG A 42 -1.65 11.10 -2.36
C ARG A 42 -3.02 10.41 -2.47
N VAL A 43 -3.93 10.79 -1.59
CA VAL A 43 -5.32 10.33 -1.52
C VAL A 43 -6.22 11.55 -1.34
N GLY A 44 -6.81 12.01 -2.44
CA GLY A 44 -7.54 13.28 -2.44
C GLY A 44 -6.60 14.46 -2.17
N ASP A 45 -6.90 15.21 -1.12
CA ASP A 45 -6.12 16.33 -0.58
C ASP A 45 -5.19 15.95 0.59
N GLU A 46 -5.13 14.66 0.94
CA GLU A 46 -4.27 14.11 1.99
C GLU A 46 -3.19 13.19 1.40
N SER A 47 -2.24 12.76 2.26
CA SER A 47 -1.25 11.74 1.92
C SER A 47 -1.10 10.70 3.04
N VAL A 48 -0.56 9.55 2.67
CA VAL A 48 -0.18 8.48 3.61
C VAL A 48 1.07 7.78 3.12
N SER A 49 1.93 7.37 4.06
CA SER A 49 3.07 6.51 3.77
C SER A 49 2.78 5.07 4.21
N LEU A 50 3.08 4.11 3.32
CA LEU A 50 2.82 2.69 3.53
C LEU A 50 4.12 1.90 3.47
N THR A 51 4.30 0.95 4.39
CA THR A 51 5.41 0.00 4.37
C THR A 51 4.88 -1.42 4.26
N PHE A 52 5.40 -2.17 3.30
CA PHE A 52 5.13 -3.59 3.10
C PHE A 52 6.36 -4.39 3.51
N ARG A 53 6.17 -5.46 4.28
CA ARG A 53 7.27 -6.34 4.70
C ARG A 53 6.86 -7.79 4.61
N ARG A 54 7.81 -8.66 4.24
CA ARG A 54 7.66 -10.11 4.34
C ARG A 54 7.91 -10.54 5.79
N VAL A 55 6.92 -11.15 6.42
CA VAL A 55 6.97 -11.71 7.77
C VAL A 55 6.42 -13.12 7.71
N ASP A 56 7.25 -14.12 8.05
CA ASP A 56 6.88 -15.54 8.05
C ASP A 56 6.20 -16.01 6.75
N GLY A 57 6.69 -15.54 5.60
CA GLY A 57 6.17 -15.88 4.28
C GLY A 57 4.90 -15.12 3.86
N GLN A 58 4.32 -14.31 4.73
CA GLN A 58 3.19 -13.41 4.43
C GLN A 58 3.69 -11.98 4.20
N VAL A 59 2.95 -11.18 3.44
CA VAL A 59 3.25 -9.74 3.29
C VAL A 59 2.28 -8.96 4.16
N VAL A 60 2.84 -8.15 5.07
CA VAL A 60 2.09 -7.28 5.97
C VAL A 60 2.27 -5.84 5.52
N ALA A 61 1.16 -5.09 5.51
CA ALA A 61 1.16 -3.65 5.27
C ALA A 61 1.01 -2.89 6.59
N ALA A 62 1.81 -1.84 6.77
CA ALA A 62 1.70 -0.90 7.87
C ALA A 62 1.58 0.52 7.29
N ALA A 63 0.75 1.35 7.92
CA ALA A 63 0.55 2.73 7.57
C ALA A 63 1.12 3.64 8.65
N GLU A 64 1.69 4.77 8.25
CA GLU A 64 1.97 5.84 9.21
C GLU A 64 0.66 6.46 9.72
N PRO A 65 0.62 6.92 10.97
CA PRO A 65 -0.57 7.59 11.51
C PRO A 65 -0.96 8.80 10.66
N GLY A 66 -2.25 8.95 10.37
CA GLY A 66 -2.74 10.04 9.52
C GLY A 66 -4.26 10.06 9.39
N ARG A 67 -4.75 10.96 8.54
CA ARG A 67 -6.19 11.10 8.25
C ARG A 67 -6.71 10.12 7.21
N VAL A 68 -5.82 9.59 6.36
CA VAL A 68 -6.16 8.57 5.38
C VAL A 68 -6.39 7.24 6.09
N LYS A 69 -7.55 6.63 5.84
CA LYS A 69 -7.90 5.32 6.37
C LYS A 69 -7.26 4.23 5.53
N VAL A 70 -6.57 3.28 6.16
CA VAL A 70 -5.99 2.12 5.46
C VAL A 70 -6.72 0.86 5.89
N VAL A 71 -7.25 0.13 4.92
CA VAL A 71 -8.12 -1.03 5.16
C VAL A 71 -7.54 -2.27 4.49
N ALA A 72 -7.33 -3.31 5.27
CA ALA A 72 -7.03 -4.64 4.75
C ALA A 72 -8.33 -5.31 4.29
N VAL A 73 -8.35 -5.80 3.06
CA VAL A 73 -9.45 -6.59 2.50
C VAL A 73 -9.03 -8.07 2.51
N LEU A 74 -9.79 -8.89 3.23
CA LEU A 74 -9.57 -10.34 3.36
C LEU A 74 -10.14 -11.11 2.15
#